data_AF-A0A2I0IFT0-F1
#
_entry.id   AF-A0A2I0IFT0-F1
#
_cell.length_a   1.000
_cell.length_b   1.000
_cell.length_c   1.000
_cell.angle_alpha   90.00
_cell.angle_beta   90.00
_cell.angle_gamma   90.00
#
_symmetry.space_group_name_H-M   'P 1'
#
loop_
_entity.id
_entity.type
_entity.pdbx_description
1 polymer ?
#
loop_
_entity_poly.entity_id
_entity_poly.type
_entity_poly.pdbx_seq_one_letter_code
_entity_poly.pdbx_strand_id
1 'polypeptide(L)'
;SVSAFAPIVNPINCPWGQKAFTNYLGENKADWEVYDATCLVSKFNNIPASILIDQGEDDKFLKDQLLPGKFQEACKTHNVPLLLRLQPGYDHSYYFIATFIDDHISHHAQALNL
;
A
#
# COMPACT_ATOMS: atom_id res chain seq x y z
N SER A 1 7.35 3.98 -11.85
CA SER A 1 5.98 3.45 -11.65
C SER A 1 6.01 2.44 -10.53
N VAL A 2 4.98 2.41 -9.70
CA VAL A 2 4.81 1.46 -8.58
C VAL A 2 3.35 1.05 -8.48
N SER A 3 3.11 -0.22 -8.15
CA SER A 3 1.77 -0.73 -7.89
C SER A 3 1.80 -1.86 -6.85
N ALA A 4 0.67 -2.16 -6.21
CA ALA A 4 0.55 -3.26 -5.25
C ALA A 4 -0.88 -3.80 -5.13
N PHE A 5 -0.98 -5.08 -4.77
CA PHE A 5 -2.23 -5.76 -4.42
C PHE A 5 -2.33 -5.92 -2.91
N ALA A 6 -3.45 -5.49 -2.32
CA ALA A 6 -3.75 -5.62 -0.90
C ALA A 6 -2.54 -5.35 0.04
N PRO A 7 -1.83 -4.21 -0.10
CA PRO A 7 -0.58 -3.96 0.61
C PRO A 7 -0.78 -3.64 2.10
N ILE A 8 0.20 -4.00 2.92
CA ILE A 8 0.36 -3.46 4.28
C ILE A 8 1.00 -2.07 4.16
N VAL A 9 0.18 -1.03 4.18
CA VAL A 9 0.67 0.35 3.92
C VAL A 9 1.03 1.13 5.17
N ASN A 10 0.59 0.67 6.35
CA ASN A 10 0.88 1.32 7.61
C ASN A 10 1.31 0.32 8.71
N PRO A 11 2.40 -0.45 8.48
CA PRO A 11 2.86 -1.51 9.38
C PRO A 11 3.14 -1.07 10.83
N ILE A 12 3.52 0.19 11.09
CA ILE A 12 3.69 0.69 12.47
C ILE A 12 2.39 0.63 13.30
N ASN A 13 1.24 0.64 12.62
CA ASN A 13 -0.09 0.70 13.21
C ASN A 13 -0.91 -0.59 13.02
N CYS A 14 -0.30 -1.69 12.56
CA CYS A 14 -0.99 -2.97 12.43
C CYS A 14 -0.31 -4.12 13.21
N PRO A 15 -1.04 -5.16 13.66
CA PRO A 15 -0.46 -6.22 14.48
C PRO A 15 0.70 -6.97 13.82
N TRP A 16 0.62 -7.25 12.52
CA TRP A 16 1.71 -7.92 11.79
C TRP A 16 2.97 -7.07 11.75
N GLY A 17 2.84 -5.79 11.39
CA GLY A 17 3.97 -4.88 11.33
C GLY A 17 4.57 -4.61 12.70
N GLN A 18 3.77 -4.39 13.72
CA GLN A 18 4.24 -4.21 15.11
C GLN A 18 5.00 -5.45 15.61
N LYS A 19 4.47 -6.66 15.37
CA LYS A 19 5.17 -7.89 15.74
C LYS A 19 6.49 -8.03 14.98
N ALA A 20 6.50 -7.78 13.68
CA ALA A 20 7.71 -7.91 12.87
C ALA A 20 8.77 -6.86 13.27
N PHE A 21 8.38 -5.60 13.37
CA PHE A 21 9.29 -4.50 13.68
C PHE A 21 9.86 -4.60 15.10
N THR A 22 9.08 -4.97 16.10
CA THR A 22 9.63 -5.22 17.45
C THR A 22 10.74 -6.29 17.42
N ASN A 23 10.54 -7.37 16.65
CA ASN A 23 11.51 -8.46 16.59
C ASN A 23 12.76 -8.13 15.76
N TYR A 24 12.64 -7.32 14.71
CA TYR A 24 13.75 -7.04 13.80
C TYR A 24 14.46 -5.71 14.07
N LEU A 25 13.71 -4.69 14.51
CA LEU A 25 14.17 -3.30 14.64
C LEU A 25 14.21 -2.85 16.11
N GLY A 26 13.72 -3.68 17.04
CA GLY A 26 13.60 -3.34 18.47
C GLY A 26 12.34 -2.51 18.77
N GLU A 27 12.20 -2.08 20.02
CA GLU A 27 10.97 -1.45 20.54
C GLU A 27 10.85 0.04 20.19
N ASN A 28 11.90 0.67 19.66
CA ASN A 28 11.87 2.08 19.30
C ASN A 28 11.10 2.32 18.00
N LYS A 29 9.86 2.79 18.12
CA LYS A 29 8.97 3.06 16.98
C LYS A 29 9.51 4.08 15.98
N ALA A 30 10.39 5.00 16.38
CA ALA A 30 10.99 5.96 15.47
C ALA A 30 11.83 5.26 14.39
N ASP A 31 12.46 4.14 14.73
CA ASP A 31 13.29 3.35 13.79
C ASP A 31 12.42 2.61 12.76
N TRP A 32 11.12 2.46 13.03
CA TRP A 32 10.19 1.77 12.14
C TRP A 32 9.67 2.67 11.02
N GLU A 33 9.66 3.99 11.23
CA GLU A 33 9.08 4.95 10.28
C GLU A 33 9.74 4.93 8.91
N VAL A 34 11.02 4.54 8.83
CA VAL A 34 11.75 4.46 7.55
C VAL A 34 11.37 3.22 6.72
N TYR A 35 10.54 2.34 7.28
CA TYR A 35 10.01 1.12 6.65
C TYR A 35 8.48 1.13 6.53
N ASP A 36 7.82 2.23 6.88
CA ASP A 36 6.37 2.37 6.80
C ASP A 36 5.99 3.31 5.64
N ALA A 37 5.22 2.81 4.66
CA ALA A 37 4.89 3.59 3.46
C ALA A 37 4.08 4.85 3.78
N THR A 38 3.18 4.80 4.78
CA THR A 38 2.39 5.95 5.23
C THR A 38 3.27 6.98 5.94
N CYS A 39 4.30 6.55 6.69
CA CYS A 39 5.30 7.47 7.25
C CYS A 39 6.26 8.02 6.19
N LEU A 40 6.61 7.25 5.17
CA LEU A 40 7.53 7.68 4.12
C LEU A 40 6.89 8.71 3.19
N VAL A 41 5.63 8.53 2.82
CA VAL A 41 4.94 9.44 1.88
C VAL A 41 4.84 10.87 2.42
N SER A 42 4.87 11.06 3.73
CA SER A 42 4.88 12.39 4.35
C SER A 42 6.25 13.08 4.36
N LYS A 43 7.33 12.32 4.16
CA LYS A 43 8.72 12.81 4.18
C LYS A 43 9.23 13.26 2.81
N PHE A 44 8.59 12.84 1.72
CA PHE A 44 9.01 13.16 0.37
C PHE A 44 8.01 14.08 -0.32
N ASN A 45 8.53 15.19 -0.86
CA ASN A 45 7.76 16.11 -1.69
C ASN A 45 7.92 15.74 -3.17
N ASN A 46 6.91 16.06 -3.98
CA ASN A 46 6.96 15.96 -5.45
C ASN A 46 7.28 14.55 -5.97
N ILE A 47 6.70 13.50 -5.37
CA ILE A 47 6.82 12.13 -5.90
C ILE A 47 6.19 12.10 -7.30
N PRO A 48 6.97 11.95 -8.38
CA PRO A 48 6.45 12.05 -9.75
C PRO A 48 5.81 10.72 -10.22
N ALA A 49 5.81 9.70 -9.36
CA ALA A 49 5.35 8.37 -9.69
C ALA A 49 3.84 8.23 -9.47
N SER A 50 3.15 7.68 -10.48
CA SER A 50 1.78 7.19 -10.31
C SER A 50 1.80 5.90 -9.48
N ILE A 51 1.05 5.90 -8.37
CA ILE A 51 0.86 4.74 -7.48
C ILE A 51 -0.49 4.13 -7.78
N LEU A 52 -0.51 2.82 -8.11
CA LEU A 52 -1.74 2.04 -8.27
C LEU A 52 -1.87 1.02 -7.14
N ILE A 53 -3.00 1.01 -6.43
CA ILE A 53 -3.32 0.00 -5.44
C ILE A 53 -4.68 -0.60 -5.75
N ASP A 54 -4.74 -1.91 -5.85
CA ASP A 54 -5.99 -2.67 -5.84
C ASP A 54 -6.16 -3.36 -4.48
N GLN A 55 -7.37 -3.27 -3.95
CA GLN A 55 -7.74 -3.85 -2.67
C GLN A 55 -9.12 -4.51 -2.76
N GLY A 56 -9.19 -5.80 -2.45
CA GLY A 56 -10.48 -6.47 -2.24
C GLY A 56 -11.23 -5.88 -1.04
N GLU A 57 -12.51 -5.56 -1.19
CA GLU A 57 -13.34 -5.03 -0.09
C GLU A 57 -13.74 -6.12 0.92
N ASP A 58 -13.81 -7.38 0.46
CA ASP A 58 -14.15 -8.55 1.28
C ASP A 58 -12.88 -9.24 1.82
N ASP A 59 -11.73 -8.58 1.70
CA ASP A 59 -10.47 -9.02 2.26
C ASP A 59 -10.54 -9.00 3.80
N LYS A 60 -10.43 -10.19 4.41
CA LYS A 60 -10.48 -10.38 5.86
C LYS A 60 -9.37 -9.63 6.62
N PHE A 61 -8.29 -9.21 5.96
CA PHE A 61 -7.17 -8.50 6.57
C PHE A 61 -7.27 -6.98 6.42
N LEU A 62 -8.24 -6.48 5.64
CA LEU A 62 -8.38 -5.08 5.24
C LEU A 62 -8.31 -4.09 6.41
N LYS A 63 -9.12 -4.35 7.45
CA LYS A 63 -9.31 -3.43 8.58
C LYS A 63 -8.21 -3.51 9.63
N ASP A 64 -7.57 -4.68 9.76
CA ASP A 64 -6.65 -4.95 10.85
C ASP A 64 -5.19 -4.87 10.43
N GLN A 65 -4.87 -5.24 9.19
CA GLN A 65 -3.49 -5.37 8.71
C GLN A 65 -3.14 -4.37 7.60
N LEU A 66 -4.03 -4.22 6.62
CA LEU A 66 -3.68 -3.56 5.37
C LEU A 66 -3.77 -2.04 5.48
N LEU A 67 -4.87 -1.55 6.04
CA LEU A 67 -5.10 -0.13 6.34
C LEU A 67 -4.95 0.84 5.12
N PRO A 68 -5.46 0.52 3.92
CA PRO A 68 -5.27 1.34 2.72
C PRO A 68 -5.79 2.79 2.87
N GLY A 69 -6.82 2.99 3.69
CA GLY A 69 -7.35 4.33 3.99
C GLY A 69 -6.34 5.26 4.68
N LYS A 70 -5.43 4.72 5.50
CA LYS A 70 -4.37 5.51 6.15
C LYS A 70 -3.39 6.07 5.14
N PHE A 71 -3.01 5.25 4.17
CA PHE A 71 -2.13 5.68 3.09
C PHE A 71 -2.81 6.64 2.13
N GLN A 72 -4.10 6.44 1.82
CA GLN A 72 -4.87 7.38 1.02
C GLN A 72 -4.94 8.78 1.67
N GLU A 73 -5.19 8.83 2.98
CA GLU A 73 -5.19 10.09 3.75
C GLU A 73 -3.82 10.79 3.70
N ALA A 74 -2.73 10.04 3.87
CA ALA A 74 -1.38 10.57 3.81
C ALA A 74 -1.03 11.06 2.39
N CYS A 75 -1.33 10.29 1.35
CA CYS A 75 -1.13 10.70 -0.04
C CYS A 75 -1.89 11.99 -0.37
N LYS A 76 -3.15 12.09 0.07
CA LYS A 76 -3.97 13.30 -0.11
C LYS A 76 -3.36 14.52 0.59
N THR A 77 -2.89 14.36 1.83
CA THR A 77 -2.26 15.44 2.61
C THR A 77 -0.98 15.95 1.94
N HIS A 78 -0.20 15.06 1.31
CA HIS A 78 1.10 15.38 0.71
C HIS A 78 1.06 15.52 -0.82
N ASN A 79 -0.13 15.60 -1.42
CA ASN A 79 -0.33 15.73 -2.87
C ASN A 79 0.39 14.66 -3.70
N VAL A 80 0.41 13.42 -3.21
CA VAL A 80 0.99 12.27 -3.92
C VAL A 80 -0.09 11.59 -4.77
N PRO A 81 0.10 11.42 -6.09
CA PRO A 81 -0.88 10.77 -6.96
C PRO A 81 -1.07 9.29 -6.58
N LEU A 82 -2.26 8.96 -6.09
CA LEU A 82 -2.67 7.61 -5.76
C LEU A 82 -3.97 7.26 -6.48
N LEU A 83 -3.93 6.18 -7.27
CA LEU A 83 -5.11 5.48 -7.76
C LEU A 83 -5.37 4.28 -6.84
N LEU A 84 -6.26 4.44 -5.88
CA LEU A 84 -6.73 3.36 -5.00
C LEU A 84 -8.07 2.84 -5.53
N ARG A 85 -8.12 1.57 -5.93
CA ARG A 85 -9.32 0.87 -6.39
C ARG A 85 -9.75 -0.13 -5.32
N LEU A 86 -10.94 0.10 -4.76
CA LEU A 86 -11.60 -0.88 -3.90
C LEU A 86 -12.47 -1.78 -4.78
N GLN A 87 -12.30 -3.09 -4.64
CA GLN A 87 -12.89 -4.11 -5.52
C GLN A 87 -13.94 -4.92 -4.73
N PRO A 88 -15.25 -4.61 -4.90
CA PRO A 88 -16.33 -5.29 -4.19
C PRO A 88 -16.36 -6.79 -4.50
N GLY A 89 -16.55 -7.63 -3.47
CA GLY A 89 -16.63 -9.09 -3.63
C GLY A 89 -15.29 -9.81 -3.75
N TYR A 90 -14.16 -9.09 -3.81
CA TYR A 90 -12.84 -9.69 -3.92
C TYR A 90 -12.16 -9.82 -2.55
N ASP A 91 -11.42 -10.93 -2.39
CA ASP A 91 -10.70 -11.30 -1.17
C ASP A 91 -9.18 -11.06 -1.29
N HIS A 92 -8.38 -11.73 -0.45
CA HIS A 92 -6.91 -11.65 -0.45
C HIS A 92 -6.22 -12.71 -1.32
N SER A 93 -6.99 -13.47 -2.11
CA SER A 93 -6.46 -14.64 -2.81
C SER A 93 -5.79 -14.29 -4.14
N TYR A 94 -5.13 -15.28 -4.73
CA TYR A 94 -4.65 -15.17 -6.11
C TYR A 94 -5.77 -15.06 -7.15
N TYR A 95 -7.03 -15.40 -6.83
CA TYR A 95 -8.14 -15.13 -7.74
C TYR A 95 -8.34 -13.62 -7.90
N PHE A 96 -8.30 -12.86 -6.79
CA PHE A 96 -8.31 -11.41 -6.82
C PHE A 96 -7.13 -10.84 -7.62
N ILE A 97 -5.91 -11.32 -7.33
CA ILE A 97 -4.71 -10.84 -8.05
C ILE A 97 -4.82 -11.12 -9.55
N ALA A 98 -5.19 -12.35 -9.92
CA ALA A 98 -5.30 -12.76 -11.32
C ALA A 98 -6.33 -11.95 -12.11
N THR A 99 -7.40 -11.48 -11.46
CA THR A 99 -8.41 -10.63 -12.12
C THR A 99 -7.85 -9.29 -12.59
N PHE A 100 -6.97 -8.66 -11.81
CA PHE A 100 -6.50 -7.29 -12.09
C PHE A 100 -5.01 -7.21 -12.47
N ILE A 101 -4.31 -8.34 -12.63
CA ILE A 101 -2.87 -8.35 -12.97
C ILE A 101 -2.57 -7.67 -14.31
N ASP A 102 -3.44 -7.81 -15.30
CA ASP A 102 -3.27 -7.19 -16.62
C ASP A 102 -3.30 -5.65 -16.53
N ASP A 103 -4.11 -5.08 -15.63
CA ASP A 103 -4.14 -3.63 -15.39
C ASP A 103 -2.82 -3.15 -14.77
N HIS A 104 -2.27 -3.90 -13.83
CA HIS A 104 -1.00 -3.57 -13.20
C HIS A 104 0.17 -3.66 -14.20
N ILE A 105 0.18 -4.69 -15.06
CA ILE A 105 1.15 -4.82 -16.15
C ILE A 105 1.03 -3.62 -17.09
N SER A 106 -0.19 -3.24 -17.48
CA SER A 106 -0.45 -2.10 -18.37
C SER A 106 0.01 -0.77 -17.75
N HIS A 107 -0.28 -0.53 -16.46
CA HIS A 107 0.20 0.63 -15.70
C HIS A 107 1.72 0.73 -15.68
N HIS A 108 2.42 -0.40 -15.56
CA HIS A 108 3.88 -0.43 -15.63
C HIS A 108 4.41 -0.24 -17.05
N ALA A 109 3.81 -0.89 -18.05
CA ALA A 109 4.20 -0.77 -19.46
C ALA A 109 4.10 0.69 -19.94
N GLN A 110 3.00 1.39 -19.63
CA GLN A 110 2.82 2.81 -19.94
C GLN A 110 3.95 3.68 -19.38
N ALA A 111 4.35 3.44 -18.13
CA ALA A 111 5.43 4.19 -17.50
C ALA A 111 6.83 3.83 -18.02
N LEU A 112 6.98 2.66 -18.64
CA LEU A 112 8.21 2.21 -19.31
C LEU A 112 8.25 2.60 -20.79
N ASN A 113 7.18 3.21 -21.32
CA ASN A 113 7.01 3.54 -22.73
C ASN A 113 7.09 2.29 -23.65
N LEU A 114 6.41 1.21 -23.24
CA LEU A 114 6.24 -0.02 -24.02
C LEU A 114 4.89 -0.09 -24.71
#